data_AF-I6YB00-F1
#
_entry.id   AF-I6YB00-F1
#
_cell.length_a   1.000
_cell.length_b   1.000
_cell.length_c   1.000
_cell.angle_alpha   90.00
_cell.angle_beta   90.00
_cell.angle_gamma   90.00
#
_symmetry.space_group_name_H-M   'P 1'
#
loop_
_entity.id
_entity.type
_entity.pdbx_description
1 polymer ?
#
loop_
_entity_poly.entity_id
_entity_poly.type
_entity_poly.pdbx_seq_one_letter_code
_entity_poly.pdbx_strand_id
1 'polypeptide(L)' 'MLFSCSSLQLGIKKGGDENLTKITNSLLKRLKEENISSLSLDRGYHSYTGTLAKVREKLIEGGIQI' A
#
# COMPACT_ATOMS: atom_id res chain seq x y z
N MET A 1 8.79 -7.15 -12.11
CA MET A 1 8.19 -6.72 -10.82
C MET A 1 9.22 -5.84 -10.14
N LEU A 2 8.94 -4.54 -9.91
CA LEU A 2 9.94 -3.58 -9.41
C LEU A 2 10.25 -3.79 -7.92
N PHE A 3 9.23 -4.06 -7.10
CA PHE A 3 9.36 -4.51 -5.71
C PHE A 3 8.06 -5.18 -5.25
N SER A 4 8.08 -5.82 -4.08
CA SER A 4 6.90 -6.43 -3.46
C SER A 4 6.81 -6.05 -1.99
N CYS A 5 5.58 -5.85 -1.49
CA CYS A 5 5.28 -5.58 -0.09
C CYS A 5 4.03 -6.37 0.30
N SER A 6 4.17 -7.31 1.22
CA SER A 6 3.06 -8.15 1.70
C SER A 6 3.08 -8.31 3.21
N SER A 7 1.92 -8.61 3.79
CA SER A 7 1.79 -8.95 5.21
C SER A 7 2.68 -10.14 5.60
N LEU A 8 2.80 -11.13 4.73
CA LEU A 8 3.65 -12.31 4.96
C LEU A 8 5.13 -11.95 5.03
N GLN A 9 5.63 -11.12 4.10
CA GLN A 9 7.01 -10.64 4.12
C GLN A 9 7.34 -9.83 5.37
N LEU A 10 6.37 -9.10 5.90
CA LEU A 10 6.51 -8.29 7.11
C LEU A 10 6.23 -9.06 8.41
N GLY A 11 5.97 -10.38 8.34
CA GLY A 11 5.69 -11.20 9.52
C GLY A 11 4.35 -10.89 10.21
N ILE A 12 3.42 -10.22 9.52
CA ILE A 12 2.13 -9.80 10.06
C ILE A 12 1.15 -10.97 10.00
N LYS A 13 0.79 -11.51 11.16
CA LYS A 13 -0.06 -12.71 11.29
C LYS A 13 -1.57 -12.45 11.35
N LYS A 14 -2.00 -11.24 11.73
CA LYS A 14 -3.42 -10.86 11.82
C LYS A 14 -3.70 -9.62 10.98
N GLY A 15 -4.87 -9.61 10.32
CA GLY A 15 -5.42 -8.41 9.71
C GLY A 15 -5.83 -7.37 10.76
N GLY A 16 -5.98 -6.13 10.33
CA GLY A 16 -6.36 -5.01 11.18
C GLY A 16 -5.81 -3.68 10.66
N ASP A 17 -6.42 -2.57 11.07
CA ASP A 17 -6.08 -1.22 10.57
C ASP A 17 -4.64 -0.81 10.90
N GLU A 18 -4.14 -1.20 12.08
CA GLU A 18 -2.74 -0.92 12.48
C GLU A 18 -1.74 -1.60 11.55
N ASN A 19 -2.01 -2.87 11.24
CA ASN A 19 -1.13 -3.68 10.40
C ASN A 19 -1.23 -3.26 8.93
N LEU A 20 -2.43 -2.88 8.47
CA LEU A 20 -2.63 -2.27 7.16
C LEU A 20 -1.77 -1.01 7.02
N THR A 21 -1.79 -0.15 8.05
CA THR A 21 -0.97 1.07 8.09
C THR A 21 0.52 0.76 8.02
N LYS A 22 1.00 -0.26 8.73
CA LYS A 22 2.42 -0.67 8.66
C LYS A 22 2.82 -1.12 7.26
N ILE A 23 1.97 -1.90 6.58
CA ILE A 23 2.22 -2.37 5.21
C ILE A 23 2.25 -1.18 4.24
N THR A 24 1.26 -0.29 4.32
CA THR A 24 1.20 0.89 3.45
C THR A 24 2.38 1.84 3.68
N ASN A 25 2.81 2.02 4.93
CA ASN A 25 3.99 2.84 5.22
C ASN A 25 5.28 2.21 4.68
N SER A 26 5.42 0.89 4.76
CA SER A 26 6.54 0.17 4.13
C SER A 26 6.55 0.36 2.62
N LEU A 27 5.38 0.26 1.99
CA LEU A 27 5.19 0.51 0.56
C LEU A 27 5.57 1.94 0.18
N LEU A 28 5.09 2.94 0.93
CA LEU A 28 5.43 4.35 0.71
C LEU A 28 6.92 4.62 0.84
N LYS A 29 7.58 4.00 1.84
CA LYS A 29 9.02 4.13 2.01
C LYS A 29 9.77 3.63 0.78
N ARG A 30 9.39 2.47 0.25
CA ARG A 30 9.97 1.92 -0.97
C ARG A 30 9.71 2.80 -2.20
N LEU A 31 8.49 3.30 -2.36
CA LEU A 31 8.16 4.22 -3.45
C LEU A 31 9.03 5.48 -3.42
N LYS A 32 9.31 6.02 -2.23
CA LYS A 32 10.22 7.17 -2.04
C LYS A 32 11.68 6.81 -2.34
N GLU A 33 12.17 5.66 -1.89
CA GLU A 33 13.52 5.18 -2.21
C GLU A 33 13.73 5.05 -3.72
N GLU A 34 12.71 4.59 -4.44
CA GLU A 34 12.72 4.40 -5.90
C GLU A 34 12.33 5.66 -6.71
N ASN A 35 12.10 6.80 -6.04
CA ASN A 35 11.65 8.06 -6.65
C ASN A 35 10.36 7.95 -7.50
N ILE A 36 9.44 7.07 -7.09
CA ILE A 36 8.15 6.87 -7.77
C ILE A 36 7.12 7.81 -7.14
N SER A 37 6.60 8.75 -7.94
CA SER A 37 5.60 9.73 -7.52
C SER A 37 4.19 9.45 -8.06
N SER A 38 4.05 8.56 -9.04
CA SER A 38 2.76 8.16 -9.62
C SER A 38 2.65 6.66 -9.80
N LEU A 39 1.46 6.10 -9.56
CA LEU A 39 1.16 4.69 -9.76
C LEU A 39 -0.31 4.49 -10.13
N SER A 40 -0.62 3.41 -10.85
CA SER A 40 -2.00 2.98 -11.07
C SER A 40 -2.36 1.85 -10.12
N LEU A 41 -3.51 1.94 -9.45
CA LEU A 41 -4.01 0.89 -8.57
C LEU A 41 -4.79 -0.17 -9.33
N ASP A 42 -4.21 -1.36 -9.48
CA ASP A 42 -4.96 -2.54 -9.89
C ASP A 42 -5.66 -3.19 -8.68
N ARG A 43 -6.99 -3.30 -8.77
CA ARG A 43 -7.83 -3.93 -7.74
C ARG A 43 -8.12 -5.40 -7.98
N GLY A 44 -7.75 -5.95 -9.14
CA GLY A 44 -8.15 -7.28 -9.57
C GLY A 44 -9.65 -7.52 -9.42
N TYR A 45 -10.02 -8.64 -8.79
CA TYR A 45 -11.42 -9.03 -8.55
C TYR A 45 -12.05 -8.43 -7.28
N HIS A 46 -11.37 -7.47 -6.63
CA HIS A 46 -11.86 -6.86 -5.39
C HIS A 46 -12.63 -5.56 -5.65
N SER A 47 -13.39 -5.09 -4.65
CA SER A 47 -14.04 -3.78 -4.67
C SER A 47 -13.09 -2.70 -4.16
N TYR A 48 -13.20 -1.47 -4.67
CA TYR A 48 -12.47 -0.29 -4.13
C TYR A 48 -13.05 0.21 -2.79
N THR A 49 -13.55 -0.69 -1.94
CA THR A 49 -14.14 -0.38 -0.64
C THR A 49 -13.31 -0.98 0.48
N GLY A 50 -13.53 -0.50 1.71
CA GLY A 50 -12.85 -1.02 2.90
C GLY A 50 -11.33 -0.86 2.81
N THR A 51 -10.60 -1.97 2.83
CA THR A 51 -9.14 -2.02 2.89
C THR A 51 -8.47 -1.29 1.72
N LEU A 52 -8.94 -1.50 0.48
CA LEU A 52 -8.35 -0.89 -0.72
C LEU A 52 -8.53 0.63 -0.73
N ALA A 53 -9.69 1.13 -0.26
CA ALA A 53 -9.93 2.56 -0.12
C ALA A 53 -8.95 3.20 0.87
N LYS A 54 -8.78 2.58 2.06
CA LYS A 54 -7.83 3.07 3.09
C LYS A 54 -6.38 3.08 2.59
N VAL A 55 -5.97 2.07 1.83
CA VAL A 55 -4.62 2.03 1.24
C VAL A 55 -4.46 3.18 0.25
N ARG A 56 -5.44 3.39 -0.63
CA ARG A 56 -5.43 4.50 -1.60
C ARG A 56 -5.32 5.86 -0.92
N GLU A 57 -6.14 6.12 0.09
CA GLU A 57 -6.14 7.37 0.85
C GLU A 57 -4.76 7.65 1.46
N LYS A 58 -4.17 6.65 2.15
CA LYS A 58 -2.83 6.78 2.74
C LYS A 58 -1.73 7.00 1.69
N LEU A 59 -1.85 6.39 0.52
CA LEU A 59 -0.88 6.61 -0.56
C LEU A 59 -0.95 8.04 -1.09
N ILE A 60 -2.17 8.57 -1.26
CA ILE A 60 -2.41 9.97 -1.66
C ILE A 60 -1.88 10.94 -0.60
N GLU A 61 -2.17 10.69 0.68
CA GLU A 61 -1.60 11.45 1.81
C GLU A 61 -0.07 11.40 1.83
N GLY A 62 0.51 10.28 1.41
CA GLY A 62 1.95 10.08 1.27
C GLY A 62 2.59 10.83 0.10
N GLY A 63 1.80 11.55 -0.71
CA GLY A 63 2.24 12.33 -1.87
C GLY A 63 2.30 11.53 -3.17
N ILE A 64 1.67 10.36 -3.22
CA ILE A 64 1.62 9.52 -4.42
C ILE A 64 0.37 9.87 -5.23
N GLN A 65 0.57 10.15 -6.52
CA GLN A 65 -0.51 10.33 -7.47
C GLN A 65 -1.05 8.96 -7.92
N ILE A 66 -2.36 8.75 -7.75
CA ILE A 66 -3.06 7.50 -8.07
C ILE A 66 -4.11 7.71 -9.13
#